data_AF-A0A970GC31-F1
#
_entry.id   AF-A0A970GC31-F1
#
_cell.length_a   1.000
_cell.length_b   1.000
_cell.length_c   1.000
_cell.angle_alpha   90.00
_cell.angle_beta   90.00
_cell.angle_gamma   90.00
#
_symmetry.space_group_name_H-M   'P 1'
#
loop_
_entity.id
_entity.type
_entity.pdbx_description
1 polymer ?
#
loop_
_entity_poly.entity_id
_entity_poly.type
_entity_poly.pdbx_seq_one_letter_code
_entity_poly.pdbx_strand_id
1 'polypeptide(L)'
;TASTTVALAVGDALAIALLKHKNFQLKDLAKFHPGGTIGKKLLLRVSDLMHSGKELPVIEEKAKMSEAIMEMTSKKLGCTAVTNKDGKLTGMITDGDLRRQLHNKGNSLLSYTAKDCMTANPKTLKPEVLAIEALNLMETYKITMIPVVDENNVPVGMLHMHDLITAGVI
;
A
#
# COMPACT_ATOMS: atom_id res chain seq x y z
N THR A 1 -8.52 26.06 -45.76
CA THR A 1 -8.56 24.89 -44.86
C THR A 1 -8.99 25.29 -43.45
N ALA A 2 -10.27 25.68 -43.29
CA ALA A 2 -10.81 26.17 -42.01
C ALA A 2 -11.85 25.21 -41.36
N SER A 3 -12.43 24.28 -42.13
CA SER A 3 -13.56 23.47 -41.63
C SER A 3 -13.18 22.47 -40.55
N THR A 4 -11.98 21.89 -40.60
CA THR A 4 -11.49 20.98 -39.55
C THR A 4 -11.23 21.71 -38.23
N THR A 5 -10.65 22.91 -38.29
CA THR A 5 -10.42 23.75 -37.10
C THR A 5 -11.72 24.20 -36.46
N VAL A 6 -12.71 24.59 -37.27
CA VAL A 6 -14.06 24.95 -36.76
C VAL A 6 -14.75 23.74 -36.12
N ALA A 7 -14.64 22.55 -36.74
CA ALA A 7 -15.23 21.34 -36.17
C ALA A 7 -14.63 20.97 -34.80
N LEU A 8 -13.31 21.08 -34.64
CA LEU A 8 -12.65 20.86 -33.35
C LEU A 8 -13.11 21.88 -32.30
N ALA A 9 -13.16 23.17 -32.65
CA ALA A 9 -13.59 24.22 -31.73
C ALA A 9 -15.05 24.05 -31.29
N VAL A 10 -15.95 23.69 -32.20
CA VAL A 10 -17.36 23.41 -31.87
C VAL A 10 -17.47 22.15 -31.01
N GLY A 11 -16.69 21.11 -31.31
CA GLY A 11 -16.63 19.88 -30.51
C GLY A 11 -16.23 20.15 -29.05
N ASP A 12 -15.15 20.89 -28.84
CA ASP A 12 -14.66 21.27 -27.50
C ASP A 12 -15.69 22.13 -26.76
N ALA A 13 -16.29 23.11 -27.45
CA ALA A 13 -17.33 23.96 -26.86
C ALA A 13 -18.55 23.15 -26.41
N LEU A 14 -19.00 22.19 -27.23
CA LEU A 14 -20.14 21.32 -26.90
C LEU A 14 -19.82 20.40 -25.73
N ALA A 15 -18.62 19.81 -25.70
CA ALA A 15 -18.16 18.97 -24.60
C ALA A 15 -18.13 19.74 -23.28
N ILE A 16 -17.54 20.95 -23.26
CA ILE A 16 -17.47 21.80 -22.07
C ILE A 16 -18.88 22.23 -21.62
N ALA A 17 -19.76 22.59 -22.55
CA ALA A 17 -21.14 22.97 -22.24
C ALA A 17 -21.92 21.82 -21.58
N LEU A 18 -21.78 20.59 -22.10
CA LEU A 18 -22.39 19.39 -21.53
C LEU A 18 -21.83 19.04 -20.16
N LEU A 19 -20.51 19.09 -19.98
CA LEU A 19 -19.85 18.85 -18.70
C LEU A 19 -20.38 19.81 -17.62
N LYS A 20 -20.50 21.09 -17.94
CA LYS A 20 -21.07 22.10 -17.04
C LYS A 20 -22.54 21.85 -16.74
N HIS A 21 -23.37 21.62 -17.77
CA HIS A 21 -24.81 21.42 -17.60
C HIS A 21 -25.14 20.16 -16.77
N LYS A 22 -24.35 19.09 -16.93
CA LYS A 22 -24.51 17.84 -16.17
C LYS A 22 -23.86 17.89 -14.78
N ASN A 23 -23.24 19.01 -14.39
CA ASN A 23 -22.42 19.13 -13.17
C ASN A 23 -21.38 18.00 -13.06
N PHE A 24 -20.80 17.61 -14.18
CA PHE A 24 -19.96 16.41 -14.27
C PHE A 24 -18.69 16.58 -13.43
N GLN A 25 -18.49 15.69 -12.47
CA GLN A 25 -17.39 15.73 -11.51
C GLN A 25 -16.27 14.75 -11.88
N LEU A 26 -15.10 14.92 -11.28
CA LEU A 26 -13.98 13.98 -11.43
C LEU A 26 -14.35 12.53 -11.04
N LYS A 27 -15.20 12.36 -10.01
CA LYS A 27 -15.73 11.04 -9.62
C LYS A 27 -16.61 10.38 -10.70
N ASP A 28 -17.27 11.19 -11.53
CA ASP A 28 -18.09 10.68 -12.63
C ASP A 28 -17.21 10.17 -13.77
N LEU A 29 -16.07 10.84 -14.05
CA LEU A 29 -15.02 10.30 -14.93
C LEU A 29 -14.58 8.91 -14.50
N ALA A 30 -14.31 8.75 -13.21
CA ALA A 30 -13.88 7.49 -12.66
C ALA A 30 -14.93 6.38 -12.79
N LYS A 31 -16.20 6.73 -12.56
CA LYS A 31 -17.33 5.80 -12.69
C LYS A 31 -17.53 5.32 -14.13
N PHE A 32 -17.38 6.20 -15.12
CA PHE A 32 -17.60 5.85 -16.53
C PHE A 32 -16.35 5.28 -17.21
N HIS A 33 -15.16 5.46 -16.62
CA HIS A 33 -13.89 4.95 -17.15
C HIS A 33 -13.03 4.30 -16.04
N PRO A 34 -13.55 3.27 -15.33
CA PRO A 34 -12.88 2.71 -14.15
C PRO A 34 -11.53 2.05 -14.49
N GLY A 35 -11.37 1.53 -15.71
CA GLY A 35 -10.12 0.94 -16.18
C GLY A 35 -9.06 1.95 -16.65
N GLY A 36 -9.44 3.22 -16.82
CA GLY A 36 -8.50 4.28 -17.20
C GLY A 36 -7.71 4.82 -16.01
N THR A 37 -6.58 5.49 -16.26
CA THR A 37 -5.68 6.01 -15.22
C THR A 37 -6.39 6.91 -14.21
N ILE A 38 -7.33 7.75 -14.66
CA ILE A 38 -8.13 8.64 -13.80
C ILE A 38 -9.10 7.83 -12.92
N GLY A 39 -9.75 6.81 -13.48
CA GLY A 39 -10.69 5.97 -12.74
C GLY A 39 -10.00 5.13 -11.67
N LYS A 40 -8.86 4.53 -12.04
CA LYS A 40 -8.00 3.79 -11.11
C LYS A 40 -7.51 4.68 -9.96
N LYS A 41 -7.02 5.90 -10.25
CA LYS A 41 -6.56 6.85 -9.23
C LYS A 41 -7.65 7.28 -8.25
N LEU A 42 -8.91 7.34 -8.69
CA LEU A 42 -10.02 7.88 -7.90
C LEU A 42 -10.86 6.83 -7.16
N LEU A 43 -10.78 5.56 -7.55
CA LEU A 43 -11.65 4.51 -7.00
C LEU A 43 -10.90 3.36 -6.32
N LEU A 44 -9.65 3.09 -6.68
CA LEU A 44 -8.91 1.99 -6.07
C LEU A 44 -8.64 2.28 -4.60
N ARG A 45 -8.97 1.31 -3.76
CA ARG A 45 -8.68 1.34 -2.33
C ARG A 45 -7.51 0.42 -2.00
N VAL A 46 -6.91 0.64 -0.85
CA VAL A 46 -5.86 -0.23 -0.29
C VAL A 46 -6.36 -1.67 -0.18
N SER A 47 -7.61 -1.88 0.22
CA SER A 47 -8.24 -3.21 0.30
C SER A 47 -8.23 -3.99 -1.01
N ASP A 48 -8.21 -3.29 -2.15
CA ASP A 48 -8.25 -3.91 -3.48
C ASP A 48 -6.86 -4.39 -3.95
N LEU A 49 -5.80 -3.90 -3.30
CA LEU A 49 -4.41 -4.09 -3.71
C LEU A 49 -3.54 -4.78 -2.66
N MET A 50 -3.91 -4.72 -1.38
CA MET A 50 -3.11 -5.28 -0.28
C MET A 50 -3.05 -6.80 -0.32
N HIS A 51 -1.92 -7.35 0.11
CA HIS A 51 -1.78 -8.78 0.41
C HIS A 51 -2.44 -9.11 1.74
N SER A 52 -3.37 -10.06 1.73
CA SER A 52 -4.21 -10.41 2.88
C SER A 52 -4.31 -11.91 3.11
N GLY A 53 -4.90 -12.32 4.23
CA GLY A 53 -5.11 -13.73 4.57
C GLY A 53 -3.80 -14.52 4.61
N LYS A 54 -3.67 -15.54 3.75
CA LYS A 54 -2.46 -16.37 3.69
C LYS A 54 -1.24 -15.65 3.12
N GLU A 55 -1.43 -14.53 2.41
CA GLU A 55 -0.30 -13.76 1.86
C GLU A 55 0.22 -12.70 2.82
N LEU A 56 -0.51 -12.39 3.90
CA LEU A 56 -0.09 -11.45 4.92
C LEU A 56 1.07 -12.04 5.76
N PRO A 57 2.28 -11.46 5.71
CA PRO A 57 3.37 -11.89 6.57
C PRO A 57 3.15 -11.33 7.98
N VAL A 58 2.97 -12.22 8.95
CA VAL A 58 2.75 -11.83 10.35
C VAL A 58 3.35 -12.84 11.31
N ILE A 59 3.99 -12.34 12.37
CA ILE A 59 4.57 -13.14 13.45
C ILE A 59 4.27 -12.53 14.82
N GLU A 60 4.42 -13.32 15.89
CA GLU A 60 4.33 -12.82 17.27
C GLU A 60 5.66 -12.17 17.72
N GLU A 61 5.60 -11.18 18.61
CA GLU A 61 6.75 -10.53 19.25
C GLU A 61 7.82 -11.50 19.77
N LYS A 62 7.40 -12.66 20.26
CA LYS A 62 8.27 -13.67 20.88
C LYS A 62 8.88 -14.65 19.89
N ALA A 63 8.43 -14.66 18.64
CA ALA A 63 8.98 -15.52 17.60
C ALA A 63 10.47 -15.20 17.38
N LYS A 64 11.27 -16.21 17.06
CA LYS A 64 12.68 -16.00 16.78
C LYS A 64 12.88 -15.30 15.44
N MET A 65 14.01 -14.60 15.29
CA MET A 65 14.39 -14.02 14.00
C MET A 65 14.50 -15.05 12.87
N SER A 66 14.82 -16.31 13.17
CA SER A 66 14.76 -17.39 12.17
C SER A 66 13.36 -17.60 11.59
N GLU A 67 12.33 -17.50 12.43
CA GLU A 67 10.93 -17.60 12.00
C GLU A 67 10.52 -16.37 11.21
N ALA A 68 10.94 -15.18 11.64
CA ALA A 68 10.72 -13.93 10.89
C ALA A 68 11.27 -14.00 9.47
N ILE A 69 12.50 -14.49 9.30
CA ILE A 69 13.15 -14.64 7.99
C ILE A 69 12.40 -15.64 7.11
N MET A 70 11.97 -16.78 7.67
CA MET A 70 11.16 -17.76 6.93
C MET A 70 9.82 -17.17 6.49
N GLU A 71 9.13 -16.45 7.38
CA GLU A 71 7.85 -15.81 7.05
C GLU A 71 8.03 -14.81 5.89
N MET A 72 8.99 -13.88 6.01
CA MET A 72 9.33 -12.90 4.97
C MET A 72 9.65 -13.56 3.62
N THR A 73 10.44 -14.64 3.65
CA THR A 73 10.84 -15.39 2.45
C THR A 73 9.64 -16.09 1.81
N SER A 74 8.77 -16.69 2.62
CA SER A 74 7.61 -17.44 2.13
C SER A 74 6.58 -16.54 1.43
N LYS A 75 6.37 -15.32 1.94
CA LYS A 75 5.42 -14.35 1.38
C LYS A 75 6.00 -13.47 0.29
N LYS A 76 7.33 -13.47 0.12
CA LYS A 76 8.05 -12.71 -0.93
C LYS A 76 7.82 -11.20 -0.91
N LEU A 77 7.46 -10.64 0.24
CA LEU A 77 7.25 -9.20 0.41
C LEU A 77 8.47 -8.48 0.99
N GLY A 78 9.48 -9.18 1.52
CA GLY A 78 10.65 -8.53 2.13
C GLY A 78 10.34 -7.81 3.46
N CYS A 79 9.17 -8.09 4.05
CA CYS A 79 8.80 -7.63 5.39
C CYS A 79 7.84 -8.61 6.09
N THR A 80 7.67 -8.42 7.40
CA THR A 80 6.65 -9.09 8.21
C THR A 80 6.14 -8.17 9.32
N ALA A 81 4.84 -8.20 9.56
CA ALA A 81 4.21 -7.52 10.68
C ALA A 81 4.49 -8.27 11.99
N VAL A 82 4.71 -7.55 13.07
CA VAL A 82 4.92 -8.11 14.40
C VAL A 82 3.73 -7.76 15.29
N THR A 83 3.16 -8.78 15.91
CA THR A 83 1.96 -8.66 16.75
C THR A 83 2.22 -9.08 18.18
N ASN A 84 1.46 -8.49 19.11
CA ASN A 84 1.39 -8.98 20.48
C ASN A 84 0.50 -10.24 20.56
N LYS A 85 0.35 -10.78 21.78
CA LYS A 85 -0.49 -11.95 22.06
C LYS A 85 -1.98 -11.76 21.73
N ASP A 86 -2.46 -10.52 21.70
CA ASP A 86 -3.84 -10.17 21.36
C ASP A 86 -4.03 -9.98 19.85
N GLY A 87 -2.99 -10.23 19.04
CA GLY A 87 -2.99 -10.04 17.59
C GLY A 87 -2.86 -8.59 17.14
N LYS A 88 -2.62 -7.64 18.06
CA LYS A 88 -2.45 -6.23 17.72
C LYS A 88 -1.06 -5.94 17.20
N LEU A 89 -0.97 -5.11 16.16
CA LEU A 89 0.28 -4.68 15.57
C LEU A 89 1.12 -3.88 16.58
N THR A 90 2.36 -4.30 16.79
CA THR A 90 3.33 -3.62 17.66
C THR A 90 4.62 -3.26 16.95
N GLY A 91 4.92 -3.90 15.83
CA GLY A 91 6.11 -3.60 15.03
C GLY A 91 6.05 -4.14 13.61
N MET A 92 7.12 -3.89 12.87
CA MET A 92 7.39 -4.50 11.56
C MET A 92 8.88 -4.77 11.42
N ILE A 93 9.23 -5.82 10.70
CA ILE A 93 10.61 -6.14 10.31
C ILE A 93 10.68 -6.10 8.78
N THR A 94 11.73 -5.47 8.27
CA THR A 94 12.03 -5.39 6.83
C THR A 94 13.40 -5.97 6.52
N ASP A 95 13.71 -6.26 5.25
CA ASP A 95 15.07 -6.63 4.83
C ASP A 95 16.12 -5.58 5.22
N GLY A 96 15.72 -4.29 5.26
CA GLY A 96 16.56 -3.20 5.75
C GLY A 96 16.89 -3.35 7.24
N ASP A 97 15.92 -3.73 8.07
CA ASP A 97 16.14 -4.04 9.48
C ASP A 97 17.02 -5.28 9.63
N LEU A 98 16.75 -6.34 8.87
CA LEU A 98 17.53 -7.58 8.91
C LEU A 98 19.01 -7.29 8.63
N ARG A 99 19.31 -6.54 7.57
CA ARG A 99 20.68 -6.14 7.23
C ARG A 99 21.34 -5.31 8.35
N ARG A 100 20.62 -4.35 8.94
CA ARG A 100 21.12 -3.53 10.05
C ARG A 100 21.39 -4.36 11.31
N GLN A 101 20.49 -5.26 11.66
CA GLN A 101 20.59 -6.10 12.83
C GLN A 101 21.68 -7.16 12.68
N LEU A 102 21.89 -7.71 11.48
CA LEU A 102 22.97 -8.63 11.19
C LEU A 102 24.35 -7.98 11.40
N HIS A 103 24.52 -6.72 10.99
CA HIS A 103 25.74 -5.98 11.25
C HIS A 103 26.00 -5.79 12.75
N ASN A 104 24.95 -5.53 13.54
CA ASN A 104 25.10 -5.21 14.98
C ASN A 104 25.21 -6.46 15.87
N LYS A 105 24.48 -7.53 15.55
CA LYS A 105 24.35 -8.74 16.38
C LYS A 105 25.13 -9.95 15.85
N GLY A 106 25.59 -9.89 14.59
CA GLY A 106 26.34 -10.97 13.95
C GLY A 106 25.63 -12.31 14.00
N ASN A 107 26.40 -13.37 14.29
CA ASN A 107 25.91 -14.77 14.29
C ASN A 107 24.83 -15.05 15.34
N SER A 108 24.68 -14.17 16.34
CA SER A 108 23.66 -14.34 17.39
C SER A 108 22.27 -13.88 16.95
N LEU A 109 22.13 -13.17 15.82
CA LEU A 109 20.86 -12.58 15.39
C LEU A 109 19.68 -13.57 15.40
N LEU A 110 19.92 -14.80 14.95
CA LEU A 110 18.88 -15.81 14.80
C LEU A 110 18.25 -16.25 16.13
N SER A 111 18.92 -16.04 17.27
CA SER A 111 18.37 -16.35 18.60
C SER A 111 17.58 -15.21 19.23
N TYR A 112 17.67 -13.98 18.70
CA TYR A 112 16.87 -12.85 19.17
C TYR A 112 15.41 -13.00 18.79
N THR A 113 14.55 -12.36 19.56
CA THR A 113 13.12 -12.31 19.26
C THR A 113 12.82 -11.24 18.23
N ALA A 114 11.66 -11.34 17.57
CA ALA A 114 11.15 -10.33 16.67
C ALA A 114 11.07 -8.96 17.36
N LYS A 115 10.63 -8.94 18.63
CA LYS A 115 10.55 -7.73 19.46
C LYS A 115 11.89 -7.02 19.62
N ASP A 116 12.99 -7.76 19.72
CA ASP A 116 14.34 -7.20 19.91
C ASP A 116 14.93 -6.59 18.62
N CYS A 117 14.29 -6.84 17.48
CA CYS A 117 14.81 -6.50 16.15
C CYS A 117 13.86 -5.62 15.32
N MET A 118 12.58 -5.58 15.68
CA MET A 118 11.54 -4.86 14.94
C MET A 118 11.70 -3.34 15.03
N THR A 119 11.22 -2.66 14.00
CA THR A 119 10.84 -1.25 14.12
C THR A 119 9.49 -1.18 14.83
N ALA A 120 9.46 -0.60 16.03
CA ALA A 120 8.24 -0.45 16.82
C ALA A 120 7.33 0.63 16.23
N ASN A 121 6.01 0.48 16.41
CA ASN A 121 4.98 1.44 15.99
C ASN A 121 5.16 1.93 14.54
N PRO A 122 5.13 1.02 13.54
CA PRO A 122 5.24 1.40 12.14
C PRO A 122 4.07 2.30 11.73
N LYS A 123 4.25 3.04 10.63
CA LYS A 123 3.13 3.71 9.96
C LYS A 123 2.13 2.65 9.48
N THR A 124 0.85 2.97 9.50
CA THR A 124 -0.22 2.08 9.09
C THR A 124 -1.24 2.79 8.20
N LEU A 125 -2.03 1.99 7.48
CA LEU A 125 -3.18 2.43 6.71
C LEU A 125 -4.44 1.68 7.14
N LYS A 126 -5.59 2.26 6.82
CA LYS A 126 -6.88 1.57 6.88
C LYS A 126 -7.22 0.98 5.50
N PRO A 127 -7.96 -0.14 5.43
CA PRO A 127 -8.31 -0.79 4.15
C PRO A 127 -9.05 0.14 3.18
N GLU A 128 -9.87 1.04 3.69
CA GLU A 128 -10.70 1.96 2.90
C GLU A 128 -9.95 3.14 2.29
N VAL A 129 -8.70 3.38 2.68
CA VAL A 129 -7.88 4.49 2.16
C VAL A 129 -7.71 4.36 0.65
N LEU A 130 -7.71 5.48 -0.06
CA LEU A 130 -7.47 5.49 -1.50
C LEU A 130 -6.02 5.10 -1.81
N ALA A 131 -5.83 4.32 -2.87
CA ALA A 131 -4.50 3.87 -3.31
C ALA A 131 -3.55 5.05 -3.58
N ILE A 132 -4.06 6.17 -4.08
CA ILE A 132 -3.27 7.40 -4.31
C ILE A 132 -2.82 8.07 -3.00
N GLU A 133 -3.66 8.03 -1.96
CA GLU A 133 -3.31 8.56 -0.64
C GLU A 133 -2.27 7.67 0.04
N ALA A 134 -2.43 6.35 -0.10
CA ALA A 134 -1.45 5.37 0.34
C ALA A 134 -0.08 5.61 -0.32
N LEU A 135 -0.04 5.82 -1.64
CA LEU A 135 1.18 6.13 -2.37
C LEU A 135 1.85 7.40 -1.82
N ASN A 136 1.09 8.49 -1.69
CA ASN A 136 1.62 9.75 -1.19
C ASN A 136 2.22 9.60 0.22
N LEU A 137 1.58 8.82 1.08
CA LEU A 137 2.08 8.51 2.42
C LEU A 137 3.41 7.75 2.34
N MET A 138 3.49 6.74 1.48
CA MET A 138 4.67 5.92 1.26
C MET A 138 5.85 6.74 0.73
N GLU A 139 5.61 7.63 -0.24
CA GLU A 139 6.62 8.56 -0.77
C GLU A 139 7.10 9.56 0.29
N THR A 140 6.17 10.16 1.04
CA THR A 140 6.46 11.15 2.09
C THR A 140 7.39 10.56 3.15
N TYR A 141 7.12 9.34 3.60
CA TYR A 141 7.93 8.66 4.60
C TYR A 141 9.08 7.81 4.02
N LYS A 142 9.24 7.79 2.69
CA LYS A 142 10.24 6.99 1.97
C LYS A 142 10.20 5.51 2.36
N ILE A 143 9.00 4.95 2.47
CA ILE A 143 8.76 3.54 2.79
C ILE A 143 8.16 2.84 1.56
N THR A 144 8.54 1.59 1.34
CA THR A 144 8.04 0.79 0.20
C THR A 144 6.99 -0.24 0.60
N MET A 145 6.76 -0.41 1.89
CA MET A 145 5.82 -1.36 2.48
C MET A 145 5.12 -0.71 3.67
N ILE A 146 3.82 -0.98 3.82
CA ILE A 146 3.04 -0.43 4.91
C ILE A 146 1.97 -1.45 5.39
N PRO A 147 1.94 -1.77 6.70
CA PRO A 147 0.87 -2.59 7.26
C PRO A 147 -0.49 -1.90 7.16
N VAL A 148 -1.51 -2.69 6.86
CA VAL A 148 -2.91 -2.27 6.84
C VAL A 148 -3.61 -2.89 8.04
N VAL A 149 -4.26 -2.07 8.87
CA VAL A 149 -4.86 -2.49 10.13
C VAL A 149 -6.35 -2.16 10.21
N ASP A 150 -7.09 -2.94 10.98
CA ASP A 150 -8.51 -2.68 11.29
C ASP A 150 -8.69 -1.61 12.39
N GLU A 151 -9.92 -1.45 12.90
CA GLU A 151 -10.24 -0.55 14.01
C GLU A 151 -9.61 -0.94 15.35
N ASN A 152 -9.24 -2.20 15.52
CA ASN A 152 -8.63 -2.73 16.74
C ASN A 152 -7.10 -2.78 16.68
N ASN A 153 -6.50 -2.21 15.63
CA ASN A 153 -5.07 -2.25 15.33
C ASN A 153 -4.56 -3.68 15.05
N VAL A 154 -5.42 -4.55 14.53
CA VAL A 154 -5.05 -5.90 14.06
C VAL A 154 -4.64 -5.80 12.59
N PRO A 155 -3.47 -6.34 12.19
CA PRO A 155 -3.07 -6.33 10.79
C PRO A 155 -3.99 -7.22 9.96
N VAL A 156 -4.62 -6.62 8.95
CA VAL A 156 -5.52 -7.28 8.00
C VAL A 156 -4.93 -7.36 6.59
N GLY A 157 -3.85 -6.62 6.34
CA GLY A 157 -3.09 -6.73 5.11
C GLY A 157 -1.73 -6.04 5.15
N MET A 158 -0.99 -6.19 4.07
CA MET A 158 0.28 -5.51 3.80
C MET A 158 0.24 -4.94 2.39
N LEU A 159 0.50 -3.65 2.24
CA LEU A 159 0.55 -3.01 0.93
C LEU A 159 2.01 -2.79 0.51
N HIS A 160 2.36 -3.26 -0.69
CA HIS A 160 3.66 -3.01 -1.29
C HIS A 160 3.55 -1.92 -2.37
N MET A 161 4.57 -1.06 -2.48
CA MET A 161 4.57 0.04 -3.46
C MET A 161 4.48 -0.47 -4.91
N HIS A 162 5.05 -1.64 -5.20
CA HIS A 162 4.91 -2.30 -6.50
C HIS A 162 3.46 -2.61 -6.87
N ASP A 163 2.59 -2.93 -5.91
CA ASP A 163 1.16 -3.20 -6.19
C ASP A 163 0.46 -1.95 -6.73
N LEU A 164 0.81 -0.78 -6.17
CA LEU A 164 0.33 0.52 -6.63
C LEU A 164 0.82 0.84 -8.04
N ILE A 165 2.08 0.55 -8.34
CA ILE A 165 2.68 0.76 -9.66
C ILE A 165 2.01 -0.15 -10.70
N THR A 166 1.91 -1.45 -10.41
CA THR A 166 1.29 -2.44 -11.32
C THR A 166 -0.20 -2.15 -11.55
N ALA A 167 -0.89 -1.63 -10.54
CA ALA A 167 -2.28 -1.21 -10.67
C ALA A 167 -2.46 0.03 -11.57
N GLY A 168 -1.38 0.79 -11.84
CA GLY A 168 -1.42 2.04 -12.62
C GLY A 168 -1.90 3.23 -11.79
N VAL A 169 -1.60 3.23 -10.49
CA VAL A 169 -1.84 4.38 -9.59
C VAL A 169 -0.83 5.49 -9.88
N ILE A 170 0.31 5.17 -10.51
CA ILE A 170 1.27 6.14 -11.05
C ILE A 170 1.04 6.30 -12.54
#